data_AF-A0A432J2H6-F1
#
_entry.id   AF-A0A432J2H6-F1
#
_cell.length_a   1.000
_cell.length_b   1.000
_cell.length_c   1.000
_cell.angle_alpha   90.00
_cell.angle_beta   90.00
_cell.angle_gamma   90.00
#
_symmetry.space_group_name_H-M   'P 1'
#
loop_
_entity.id
_entity.type
_entity.pdbx_description
1 polymer ?
#
loop_
_entity_poly.entity_id
_entity_poly.type
_entity_poly.pdbx_seq_one_letter_code
_entity_poly.pdbx_strand_id
1 'polypeptide(L)'
;MNIIDISPTLSPETPVWPGDPPLRLTRIANLDAGDDFTLTELAMSAHTGAHVDAPAHYVHGGAGADALPLDALVGPARVVDTGDANAITAGVLAGLGIPPGTTRLLFRTRNSARRLRLSPEFHTDFVAITADGAEWLAAQGVRLVGMDYYSVA
;
A
#
# COMPACT_ATOMS: atom_id res chain seq x y z
N MET A 1 15.07 -2.85 -20.04
CA MET A 1 14.64 -2.50 -18.66
C MET A 1 13.53 -3.46 -18.29
N ASN A 2 13.64 -4.17 -17.17
CA ASN A 2 12.60 -5.08 -16.71
C ASN A 2 11.73 -4.35 -15.69
N ILE A 3 10.41 -4.31 -15.91
CA ILE A 3 9.45 -3.69 -14.98
C ILE A 3 8.71 -4.83 -14.29
N ILE A 4 8.67 -4.78 -12.96
CA ILE A 4 7.92 -5.74 -12.14
C ILE A 4 6.69 -5.00 -11.62
N ASP A 5 5.51 -5.46 -12.02
CA ASP A 5 4.26 -4.98 -11.45
C ASP A 5 4.08 -5.54 -10.04
N ILE A 6 3.79 -4.65 -9.09
CA ILE A 6 3.56 -4.97 -7.68
C ILE A 6 2.17 -4.50 -7.20
N SER A 7 1.34 -4.02 -8.12
CA SER A 7 -0.02 -3.59 -7.86
C SER A 7 -1.00 -4.77 -8.05
N PRO A 8 -1.96 -4.96 -7.13
CA PRO A 8 -3.02 -5.94 -7.36
C PRO A 8 -3.98 -5.45 -8.45
N THR A 9 -4.51 -6.38 -9.24
CA THR A 9 -5.64 -6.10 -10.13
C THR A 9 -6.85 -5.67 -9.30
N LEU A 10 -7.50 -4.58 -9.71
CA LEU A 10 -8.70 -4.08 -9.07
C LEU A 10 -9.95 -4.64 -9.74
N SER A 11 -10.92 -5.04 -8.92
CA SER A 11 -12.23 -5.54 -9.34
C SER A 11 -13.28 -5.32 -8.24
N PRO A 12 -14.58 -5.47 -8.53
CA PRO A 12 -15.61 -5.40 -7.49
C PRO A 12 -15.45 -6.43 -6.36
N GLU A 13 -14.70 -7.51 -6.59
CA GLU A 13 -14.36 -8.55 -5.60
C GLU A 13 -13.11 -8.21 -4.78
N THR A 14 -12.44 -7.07 -5.07
CA THR A 14 -11.28 -6.63 -4.30
C THR A 14 -11.71 -6.34 -2.86
N PRO A 15 -11.11 -7.01 -1.85
CA PRO A 15 -11.42 -6.72 -0.46
C PRO A 15 -11.11 -5.25 -0.15
N VAL A 16 -11.97 -4.65 0.66
CA VAL A 16 -11.78 -3.30 1.19
C VAL A 16 -11.66 -3.37 2.71
N TRP A 17 -11.22 -2.27 3.32
CA TRP A 17 -11.25 -2.14 4.76
C TRP A 17 -12.68 -2.35 5.29
N PRO A 18 -12.89 -3.05 6.43
CA PRO A 18 -14.22 -3.23 6.98
C PRO A 18 -14.93 -1.89 7.23
N GLY A 19 -16.04 -1.66 6.50
CA GLY A 19 -16.82 -0.42 6.56
C GLY A 19 -16.57 0.56 5.41
N ASP A 20 -15.51 0.37 4.61
CA ASP A 20 -15.24 1.18 3.43
C ASP A 20 -16.23 0.90 2.28
N PRO A 21 -16.46 1.88 1.39
CA PRO A 21 -17.25 1.65 0.19
C PRO A 21 -16.56 0.65 -0.75
N PRO A 22 -17.29 -0.34 -1.31
CA PRO A 22 -16.72 -1.28 -2.25
C PRO A 22 -16.41 -0.59 -3.59
N LEU A 23 -15.48 -1.18 -4.34
CA LEU A 23 -15.24 -0.80 -5.74
C LEU A 23 -16.46 -1.15 -6.58
N ARG A 24 -16.99 -0.16 -7.33
CA ARG A 24 -18.07 -0.34 -8.30
C ARG A 24 -17.61 0.10 -9.68
N LEU A 25 -17.94 -0.73 -10.67
CA LEU A 25 -17.79 -0.44 -12.09
C LEU A 25 -19.18 -0.40 -12.71
N THR A 26 -19.55 0.73 -13.30
CA THR A 26 -20.84 0.88 -13.97
C THR A 26 -20.61 1.16 -15.45
N ARG A 27 -21.07 0.25 -16.31
CA ARG A 27 -21.02 0.44 -17.76
C ARG A 27 -22.06 1.49 -18.18
N ILE A 28 -21.61 2.65 -18.65
CA ILE A 28 -22.45 3.78 -19.07
C ILE A 28 -22.75 3.71 -20.57
N ALA A 29 -21.76 3.33 -21.38
CA ALA A 29 -21.89 3.09 -22.82
C ALA A 29 -21.10 1.83 -23.21
N ASN A 30 -21.56 1.08 -24.20
CA ASN A 30 -21.02 -0.22 -24.58
C ASN A 30 -21.02 -0.42 -26.10
N LEU A 31 -19.82 -0.55 -26.70
CA LEU A 31 -19.66 -0.85 -28.13
C LEU A 31 -20.44 -2.11 -28.56
N ASP A 32 -20.46 -3.15 -27.73
CA ASP A 32 -21.17 -4.40 -28.04
C ASP A 32 -22.70 -4.23 -28.06
N ALA A 33 -23.22 -3.15 -27.46
CA ALA A 33 -24.63 -2.77 -27.49
C ALA A 33 -24.95 -1.79 -28.65
N GLY A 34 -23.96 -1.39 -29.45
CA GLY A 34 -24.11 -0.47 -30.57
C GLY A 34 -23.86 1.00 -30.24
N ASP A 35 -23.38 1.33 -29.05
CA ASP A 35 -22.91 2.68 -28.73
C ASP A 35 -21.60 3.01 -29.46
N ASP A 36 -21.27 4.29 -29.64
CA ASP A 36 -20.06 4.73 -30.37
C ASP A 36 -18.74 4.46 -29.63
N PHE A 37 -18.81 4.20 -28.32
CA PHE A 37 -17.66 3.95 -27.47
C PHE A 37 -18.05 3.16 -26.22
N THR A 38 -17.05 2.57 -25.57
CA THR A 38 -17.22 1.95 -24.25
C THR A 38 -16.81 2.95 -23.18
N LEU A 39 -17.74 3.26 -22.26
CA LEU A 39 -17.52 4.14 -21.12
C LEU A 39 -17.90 3.42 -19.84
N THR A 40 -17.00 3.44 -18.86
CA THR A 40 -17.22 2.85 -17.53
C THR A 40 -16.97 3.91 -16.47
N GLU A 41 -17.94 4.09 -15.57
CA GLU A 41 -17.77 4.85 -14.34
C GLU A 41 -17.08 3.94 -13.29
N LEU A 42 -16.11 4.51 -12.57
CA LEU A 42 -15.42 3.89 -11.46
C LEU A 42 -15.73 4.66 -10.18
N ALA A 43 -16.23 3.97 -9.15
CA ALA A 43 -16.40 4.51 -7.81
C ALA A 43 -15.73 3.58 -6.78
N MET A 44 -14.80 4.10 -5.99
CA MET A 44 -14.01 3.30 -5.03
C MET A 44 -13.48 4.16 -3.86
N SER A 45 -13.09 3.51 -2.77
CA SER A 45 -12.27 4.13 -1.72
C SER A 45 -10.87 4.44 -2.27
N ALA A 46 -10.28 5.56 -1.85
CA ALA A 46 -8.89 5.90 -2.18
C ALA A 46 -7.87 4.93 -1.56
N HIS A 47 -8.30 4.13 -0.58
CA HIS A 47 -7.49 3.14 0.13
C HIS A 47 -7.67 1.71 -0.40
N THR A 48 -8.27 1.56 -1.59
CA THR A 48 -8.44 0.24 -2.24
C THR A 48 -7.22 -0.11 -3.09
N GLY A 49 -6.65 -1.30 -2.86
CA GLY A 49 -5.49 -1.82 -3.59
C GLY A 49 -4.17 -1.18 -3.17
N ALA A 50 -3.20 -1.13 -4.10
CA ALA A 50 -1.95 -0.42 -3.87
C ALA A 50 -2.19 1.10 -3.97
N HIS A 51 -1.99 1.81 -2.85
CA HIS A 51 -2.26 3.24 -2.73
C HIS A 51 -1.19 3.92 -1.86
N VAL A 52 -1.31 5.25 -1.71
CA VAL A 52 -0.47 6.05 -0.83
C VAL A 52 -1.37 6.94 0.03
N ASP A 53 -1.10 6.98 1.33
CA ASP A 53 -1.79 7.88 2.24
C ASP A 53 -1.15 9.27 2.23
N ALA A 54 -1.99 10.29 2.17
CA ALA A 54 -1.59 11.67 2.38
C ALA A 54 -1.68 12.03 3.88
N PRO A 55 -0.91 13.03 4.36
CA PRO A 55 -1.00 13.48 5.75
C PRO A 55 -2.42 13.79 6.23
N ALA A 56 -3.29 14.32 5.36
CA ALA A 56 -4.70 14.57 5.66
C ALA A 56 -5.48 13.34 6.16
N HIS A 57 -5.00 12.11 5.89
CA HIS A 57 -5.67 10.88 6.33
C HIS A 57 -5.63 10.70 7.86
N TYR A 58 -4.54 11.11 8.52
CA TYR A 58 -4.36 10.94 9.98
C TYR A 58 -4.05 12.23 10.73
N VAL A 59 -3.68 13.32 10.03
CA VAL A 59 -3.30 14.60 10.63
C VAL A 59 -4.33 15.66 10.27
N HIS A 60 -5.01 16.21 11.28
CA HIS A 60 -5.95 17.32 11.08
C HIS A 60 -5.26 18.52 10.42
N GLY A 61 -5.83 18.99 9.31
CA GLY A 61 -5.22 20.07 8.50
C GLY A 61 -3.97 19.64 7.73
N GLY A 62 -3.67 18.34 7.68
CA GLY A 62 -2.58 17.78 6.88
C GLY A 62 -2.79 18.00 5.38
N ALA A 63 -1.69 17.97 4.63
CA ALA A 63 -1.71 18.13 3.19
C ALA A 63 -2.43 16.95 2.47
N GLY A 64 -3.08 17.25 1.35
CA GLY A 64 -3.69 16.26 0.46
C GLY A 64 -2.66 15.52 -0.41
N ALA A 65 -3.13 14.49 -1.13
CA ALA A 65 -2.26 13.67 -1.99
C ALA A 65 -1.64 14.46 -3.15
N ASP A 66 -2.32 15.49 -3.63
CA ASP A 66 -1.87 16.44 -4.66
C ASP A 66 -0.66 17.28 -4.24
N ALA A 67 -0.40 17.38 -2.94
CA ALA A 67 0.72 18.12 -2.37
C ALA A 67 1.90 17.21 -1.97
N LEU A 68 1.81 15.90 -2.18
CA LEU A 68 2.91 14.98 -1.87
C LEU A 68 4.10 15.25 -2.80
N PRO A 69 5.32 15.37 -2.26
CA PRO A 69 6.49 15.61 -3.09
C PRO A 69 6.81 14.35 -3.91
N LEU A 70 6.76 14.47 -5.24
CA LEU A 70 6.99 13.34 -6.15
C LEU A 70 8.37 12.71 -5.99
N ASP A 71 9.36 13.50 -5.55
CA ASP A 71 10.69 13.00 -5.25
C ASP A 71 10.69 12.02 -4.07
N ALA A 72 9.71 12.05 -3.15
CA ALA A 72 9.56 11.02 -2.12
C ALA A 72 9.03 9.71 -2.71
N LEU A 73 8.17 9.80 -3.72
CA LEU A 73 7.47 8.65 -4.33
C LEU A 73 8.28 7.96 -5.44
N VAL A 74 9.22 8.67 -6.07
CA VAL A 74 10.01 8.16 -7.20
C VAL A 74 11.50 8.15 -6.85
N GLY A 75 12.12 6.98 -6.95
CA GLY A 75 13.57 6.83 -6.80
C GLY A 75 13.98 5.41 -6.41
N PRO A 76 15.28 5.21 -6.10
CA PRO A 76 15.76 3.93 -5.60
C PRO A 76 15.00 3.51 -4.34
N ALA A 77 14.58 2.25 -4.32
CA ALA A 77 13.92 1.61 -3.19
C ALA A 77 14.60 0.28 -2.89
N ARG A 78 14.56 -0.11 -1.61
CA ARG A 78 15.05 -1.40 -1.15
C ARG A 78 13.87 -2.24 -0.70
N VAL A 79 13.72 -3.42 -1.31
CA VAL A 79 12.83 -4.45 -0.79
C VAL A 79 13.54 -5.16 0.36
N VAL A 80 12.86 -5.30 1.49
CA VAL A 80 13.38 -5.97 2.69
C VAL A 80 12.40 -7.06 3.11
N ASP A 81 12.90 -8.28 3.24
CA ASP A 81 12.13 -9.41 3.77
C ASP A 81 12.25 -9.42 5.31
N THR A 82 11.12 -9.39 6.01
CA THR A 82 11.07 -9.40 7.48
C THR A 82 11.00 -10.82 8.06
N GLY A 83 11.01 -11.85 7.21
CA GLY A 83 10.79 -13.24 7.60
C GLY A 83 9.44 -13.45 8.26
N ASP A 84 9.40 -14.32 9.26
CA ASP A 84 8.19 -14.70 10.00
C ASP A 84 7.87 -13.77 11.19
N ALA A 85 8.46 -12.57 11.22
CA ALA A 85 8.15 -11.59 12.26
C ALA A 85 6.65 -11.26 12.29
N ASN A 86 6.06 -11.21 13.49
CA ASN A 86 4.65 -10.88 13.66
C ASN A 86 4.37 -9.37 13.57
N ALA A 87 5.41 -8.54 13.79
CA ALA A 87 5.35 -7.09 13.70
C ALA A 87 6.74 -6.54 13.34
N ILE A 88 6.79 -5.36 12.72
CA ILE A 88 8.03 -4.66 12.36
C ILE A 88 8.38 -3.70 13.51
N THR A 89 9.17 -4.21 14.46
CA THR A 89 9.68 -3.44 15.61
C THR A 89 11.04 -2.83 15.31
N ALA A 90 11.51 -1.89 16.15
CA ALA A 90 12.87 -1.36 16.06
C ALA A 90 13.93 -2.48 16.14
N GLY A 91 13.68 -3.49 16.99
CA GLY A 91 14.57 -4.65 17.14
C GLY A 91 14.63 -5.52 15.89
N VAL A 92 13.49 -5.74 15.23
CA VAL A 92 13.45 -6.42 13.92
C VAL A 92 14.26 -5.62 12.91
N LEU A 93 13.97 -4.32 12.76
CA LEU A 93 14.60 -3.43 11.78
C LEU A 93 16.13 -3.36 11.94
N ALA A 94 16.63 -3.28 13.17
CA ALA A 94 18.06 -3.26 13.46
C ALA A 94 18.78 -4.52 12.97
N GLY A 95 18.07 -5.67 12.91
CA GLY A 95 18.61 -6.94 12.43
C GLY A 95 18.55 -7.14 10.91
N LEU A 96 17.85 -6.28 10.16
CA LEU A 96 17.62 -6.48 8.71
C LEU A 96 18.77 -6.02 7.80
N GLY A 97 19.82 -5.42 8.37
CA GLY A 97 20.99 -4.97 7.59
C GLY A 97 20.64 -3.91 6.54
N ILE A 98 19.72 -3.00 6.87
CA ILE A 98 19.30 -1.91 5.97
C ILE A 98 20.49 -0.97 5.71
N PRO A 99 20.91 -0.76 4.45
CA PRO A 99 22.04 0.11 4.15
C PRO A 99 21.79 1.57 4.61
N PRO A 100 22.79 2.24 5.22
CA PRO A 100 22.68 3.66 5.54
C PRO A 100 22.33 4.50 4.31
N GLY A 101 21.48 5.52 4.49
CA GLY A 101 21.01 6.39 3.40
C GLY A 101 19.88 5.79 2.55
N THR A 102 19.33 4.62 2.92
CA THR A 102 18.12 4.09 2.29
C THR A 102 16.92 4.98 2.63
N THR A 103 16.34 5.63 1.62
CA THR A 103 15.22 6.57 1.81
C THR A 103 13.85 5.97 1.49
N ARG A 104 13.79 4.81 0.82
CA ARG A 104 12.53 4.13 0.46
C ARG A 104 12.66 2.64 0.73
N LEU A 105 11.75 2.13 1.55
CA LEU A 105 11.72 0.73 1.95
C LEU A 105 10.39 0.12 1.53
N LEU A 106 10.43 -1.07 0.93
CA LEU A 106 9.25 -1.89 0.68
C LEU A 106 9.40 -3.18 1.49
N PHE A 107 8.51 -3.42 2.44
CA PHE A 107 8.56 -4.59 3.29
C PHE A 107 7.79 -5.74 2.66
N ARG A 108 8.48 -6.87 2.49
CA ARG A 108 7.86 -8.17 2.27
C ARG A 108 7.78 -8.87 3.61
N THR A 109 6.57 -9.18 4.03
CA THR A 109 6.29 -9.81 5.32
C THR A 109 5.66 -11.19 5.13
N ARG A 110 5.35 -11.88 6.24
CA ARG A 110 4.53 -13.10 6.19
C ARG A 110 3.12 -12.86 5.59
N ASN A 111 2.66 -11.61 5.44
CA ASN A 111 1.41 -11.30 4.73
C ASN A 111 1.46 -11.79 3.29
N SER A 112 2.57 -11.51 2.59
CA SER A 112 2.80 -12.02 1.23
C SER A 112 2.91 -13.55 1.19
N ALA A 113 3.59 -14.17 2.16
CA ALA A 113 3.73 -15.63 2.23
C ALA A 113 2.37 -16.32 2.42
N ARG A 114 1.48 -15.72 3.23
CA ARG A 114 0.09 -16.16 3.43
C ARG A 114 -0.85 -15.73 2.30
N ARG A 115 -0.37 -14.98 1.31
CA ARG A 115 -1.14 -14.43 0.19
C ARG A 115 -2.37 -13.64 0.64
N LEU A 116 -2.25 -12.88 1.73
CA LEU A 116 -3.41 -12.18 2.32
C LEU A 116 -4.09 -11.23 1.33
N ARG A 117 -3.33 -10.59 0.43
CA ARG A 117 -3.87 -9.72 -0.64
C ARG A 117 -4.76 -10.45 -1.65
N LEU A 118 -4.60 -11.77 -1.78
CA LEU A 118 -5.40 -12.61 -2.67
C LEU A 118 -6.56 -13.30 -1.93
N SER A 119 -6.67 -13.10 -0.62
CA SER A 119 -7.79 -13.61 0.15
C SER A 119 -9.03 -12.76 -0.10
N PRO A 120 -10.22 -13.35 -0.27
CA PRO A 120 -11.47 -12.59 -0.32
C PRO A 120 -11.85 -12.03 1.06
N GLU A 121 -11.20 -12.50 2.13
CA GLU A 121 -11.45 -12.07 3.50
C GLU A 121 -10.43 -11.01 3.93
N PHE A 122 -10.89 -10.06 4.75
CA PHE A 122 -10.00 -9.15 5.46
C PHE A 122 -9.41 -9.85 6.69
N HIS A 123 -8.08 -9.86 6.79
CA HIS A 123 -7.35 -10.48 7.91
C HIS A 123 -6.90 -9.38 8.85
N THR A 124 -7.23 -9.48 10.13
CA THR A 124 -6.84 -8.48 11.16
C THR A 124 -5.50 -8.79 11.82
N ASP A 125 -4.92 -9.97 11.57
CA ASP A 125 -3.67 -10.43 12.18
C ASP A 125 -2.45 -10.23 11.26
N PHE A 126 -2.57 -9.29 10.31
CA PHE A 126 -1.51 -8.92 9.38
C PHE A 126 -0.32 -8.28 10.11
N VAL A 127 0.86 -8.39 9.50
CA VAL A 127 2.06 -7.72 9.99
C VAL A 127 1.97 -6.23 9.69
N ALA A 128 2.15 -5.44 10.75
CA ALA A 128 2.19 -3.99 10.74
C ALA A 128 3.49 -3.47 11.38
N ILE A 129 3.70 -2.17 11.33
CA ILE A 129 4.83 -1.45 11.94
C ILE A 129 4.39 -0.98 13.33
N THR A 130 5.21 -1.24 14.35
CA THR A 130 4.96 -0.74 15.69
C THR A 130 5.46 0.71 15.83
N ALA A 131 5.00 1.43 16.86
CA ALA A 131 5.39 2.82 17.09
C ALA A 131 6.93 2.99 17.18
N ASP A 132 7.62 2.12 17.91
CA ASP A 132 9.09 2.12 18.00
C ASP A 132 9.75 1.81 16.66
N GLY A 133 9.13 0.96 15.83
CA GLY A 133 9.57 0.70 14.47
C GLY A 133 9.47 1.94 13.57
N ALA A 134 8.36 2.68 13.66
CA ALA A 134 8.16 3.92 12.93
C ALA A 134 9.17 5.01 13.35
N GLU A 135 9.41 5.17 14.65
CA GLU A 135 10.44 6.08 15.19
C GLU A 135 11.84 5.72 14.70
N TRP A 136 12.18 4.42 14.69
CA TRP A 136 13.46 3.94 14.18
C TRP A 136 13.63 4.30 12.69
N LEU A 137 12.61 4.08 11.86
CA LEU A 137 12.64 4.38 10.43
C LEU A 137 12.84 5.88 10.17
N ALA A 138 12.12 6.72 10.91
CA ALA A 138 12.28 8.17 10.83
C ALA A 138 13.70 8.60 11.23
N ALA A 139 14.26 8.02 12.30
CA ALA A 139 15.63 8.29 12.74
C ALA A 139 16.69 7.87 11.70
N GLN A 140 16.42 6.87 10.86
CA GLN A 140 17.30 6.49 9.75
C GLN A 140 17.14 7.35 8.49
N GLY A 141 16.23 8.34 8.49
CA GLY A 141 15.97 9.21 7.35
C GLY A 141 15.15 8.54 6.23
N VAL A 142 14.40 7.48 6.56
CA VAL A 142 13.46 6.86 5.61
C VAL A 142 12.32 7.85 5.32
N ARG A 143 12.03 8.08 4.04
CA ARG A 143 10.99 9.00 3.56
C ARG A 143 9.74 8.28 3.07
N LEU A 144 9.87 7.02 2.65
CA LEU A 144 8.77 6.20 2.16
C LEU A 144 8.87 4.79 2.72
N VAL A 145 7.75 4.28 3.20
CA VAL A 145 7.58 2.90 3.60
C VAL A 145 6.39 2.32 2.83
N GLY A 146 6.62 1.21 2.13
CA GLY A 146 5.58 0.41 1.51
C GLY A 146 5.38 -0.88 2.28
N MET A 147 4.13 -1.19 2.59
CA MET A 147 3.72 -2.45 3.23
C MET A 147 3.03 -3.35 2.22
N ASP A 148 3.07 -4.65 2.47
CA ASP A 148 2.47 -5.68 1.63
C ASP A 148 1.05 -6.11 2.09
N TYR A 149 0.34 -5.24 2.83
CA TYR A 149 -1.09 -5.38 3.15
C TYR A 149 -1.81 -4.02 3.19
N TYR A 150 -3.10 -4.00 3.59
CA TYR A 150 -3.99 -2.82 3.49
C TYR A 150 -3.67 -1.66 4.45
N SER A 151 -2.93 -1.89 5.54
CA SER A 151 -2.56 -0.86 6.52
C SER A 151 -1.12 -1.04 6.99
N VAL A 152 -0.58 0.04 7.57
CA VAL A 152 0.72 0.09 8.24
C VAL A 152 0.65 -0.18 9.75
N ALA A 153 -0.55 -0.11 10.35
CA ALA A 153 -0.83 -0.26 11.78
C ALA A 153 -2.15 -1.02 12.02
#